data_AF-A0AAE5WFQ0-F1
#
_entry.id   AF-A0AAE5WFQ0-F1
#
_cell.length_a   1.000
_cell.length_b   1.000
_cell.length_c   1.000
_cell.angle_alpha   90.00
_cell.angle_beta   90.00
_cell.angle_gamma   90.00
#
_symmetry.space_group_name_H-M   'P 1'
#
loop_
_entity.id
_entity.type
_entity.pdbx_description
1 polymer ?
#
loop_
_entity_poly.entity_id
_entity_poly.type
_entity_poly.pdbx_seq_one_letter_code
_entity_poly.pdbx_strand_id
1 'polypeptide(L)'
;MPKKDGVKSTSKGRGQPTKYKPEYVTQVEKLCLLGATDKDIANFFEVSESTLNNWKNEYPEFLESIKKGKLLADANVADSLYKRALGYEAPDVDIRVIENKIVETPLIKHYPPDPTSAIFWLKNRQPDKWRDKQIQEISGADGNAIQVEMKKEIDLSVYSDDELRLLRELKLKQLE
;
A
#
# COMPACT_ATOMS: atom_id res chain seq x y z
N MET A 1 32.65 44.34 3.59
CA MET A 1 31.78 43.35 4.26
C MET A 1 30.44 43.32 3.54
N PRO A 2 29.69 42.21 3.48
CA PRO A 2 30.02 40.76 3.56
C PRO A 2 29.50 40.03 2.27
N LYS A 3 29.66 38.73 1.96
CA LYS A 3 30.30 37.54 2.52
C LYS A 3 30.56 36.58 1.33
N LYS A 4 31.75 36.01 1.27
CA LYS A 4 32.03 34.73 0.58
C LYS A 4 31.37 33.65 1.44
N ASP A 5 30.65 32.72 0.82
CA ASP A 5 30.49 31.36 1.36
C ASP A 5 30.48 30.39 0.19
N GLY A 6 31.67 29.83 -0.09
CA GLY A 6 31.84 28.72 -1.00
C GLY A 6 31.55 27.41 -0.29
N VAL A 7 30.69 26.58 -0.88
CA VAL A 7 30.53 25.19 -0.44
C VAL A 7 31.44 24.33 -1.34
N LYS A 8 32.58 23.95 -0.77
CA LYS A 8 33.53 23.00 -1.37
C LYS A 8 32.90 21.60 -1.35
N SER A 9 32.70 21.00 -2.52
CA SER A 9 32.31 19.59 -2.64
C SER A 9 33.50 18.70 -2.23
N THR A 10 33.43 18.11 -1.05
CA THR A 10 34.43 17.16 -0.57
C THR A 10 34.27 15.83 -1.30
N SER A 11 35.30 15.44 -2.04
CA SER A 11 35.47 14.13 -2.66
C SER A 11 35.54 13.01 -1.61
N LYS A 12 34.66 12.00 -1.71
CA LYS A 12 34.80 10.70 -1.04
C LYS A 12 34.47 9.57 -2.01
N GLY A 13 35.44 8.68 -2.25
CA GLY A 13 35.29 7.31 -2.77
C GLY A 13 34.78 7.16 -4.21
N ARG A 14 35.59 6.60 -5.11
CA ARG A 14 35.18 6.18 -6.47
C ARG A 14 34.14 5.04 -6.40
N GLY A 15 32.88 5.38 -6.17
CA GLY A 15 31.73 4.55 -6.50
C GLY A 15 31.38 4.72 -7.98
N GLN A 16 30.71 3.70 -8.55
CA GLN A 16 30.09 3.82 -9.87
C GLN A 16 29.13 5.03 -9.88
N PRO A 17 29.15 5.88 -10.92
CA PRO A 17 28.21 6.99 -11.03
C PRO A 17 26.77 6.51 -10.87
N THR A 18 25.99 7.20 -10.05
CA THR A 18 24.56 6.88 -9.86
C THR A 18 23.85 6.99 -11.21
N LYS A 19 23.08 5.96 -11.59
CA LYS A 19 22.28 5.96 -12.82
C LYS A 19 21.14 7.01 -12.81
N TYR A 20 20.90 7.68 -11.68
CA TYR A 20 19.81 8.65 -11.50
C TYR A 20 19.96 9.89 -12.37
N LYS A 21 18.84 10.37 -12.93
CA LYS A 21 18.72 11.64 -13.64
C LYS A 21 17.52 12.42 -13.10
N PRO A 22 17.62 13.75 -12.92
CA PRO A 22 16.48 14.58 -12.46
C PRO A 22 15.24 14.48 -13.35
N GLU A 23 15.40 14.20 -14.65
CA GLU A 23 14.29 13.98 -15.59
C GLU A 23 13.39 12.81 -15.20
N TYR A 24 13.91 11.85 -14.43
CA TYR A 24 13.15 10.69 -13.97
C TYR A 24 12.01 11.09 -13.02
N VAL A 25 12.10 12.23 -12.34
CA VAL A 25 11.03 12.75 -11.48
C VAL A 25 9.73 12.88 -12.27
N THR A 26 9.76 13.52 -13.44
CA THR A 26 8.57 13.69 -14.28
C THR A 26 8.09 12.38 -14.90
N GLN A 27 9.01 11.47 -15.25
CA GLN A 27 8.66 10.17 -15.83
C GLN A 27 7.96 9.28 -14.81
N VAL A 28 8.44 9.27 -13.58
CA VAL A 28 7.85 8.49 -12.49
C VAL A 28 6.49 9.00 -12.07
N GLU A 29 6.28 10.32 -12.04
CA GLU A 29 4.96 10.89 -11.75
C GLU A 29 3.92 10.34 -12.74
N LYS A 30 4.27 10.33 -14.03
CA LYS A 30 3.43 9.81 -15.11
C LYS A 30 3.24 8.30 -15.03
N LEU A 31 4.28 7.53 -14.71
CA LEU A 31 4.17 6.08 -14.53
C LEU A 31 3.25 5.73 -13.35
N CYS A 32 3.39 6.42 -12.22
CA CYS A 32 2.50 6.25 -11.07
C CYS A 32 1.06 6.65 -11.39
N LEU A 33 0.84 7.70 -12.20
CA LEU A 33 -0.50 8.08 -12.68
C LEU A 33 -1.16 6.98 -13.52
N LEU A 34 -0.36 6.19 -14.23
CA LEU A 34 -0.81 5.03 -15.00
C LEU A 34 -0.97 3.76 -14.12
N GLY A 35 -0.76 3.86 -12.81
CA GLY A 35 -0.89 2.74 -11.87
C GLY A 35 0.35 1.84 -11.77
N ALA A 36 1.52 2.28 -12.25
CA ALA A 36 2.75 1.50 -12.17
C ALA A 36 3.16 1.24 -10.70
N THR A 37 3.50 -0.01 -10.40
CA THR A 37 4.08 -0.39 -9.09
C THR A 37 5.56 -0.02 -9.03
N ASP A 38 6.13 -0.03 -7.82
CA ASP A 38 7.56 0.24 -7.64
C ASP A 38 8.44 -0.78 -8.40
N LYS A 39 7.95 -2.01 -8.58
CA LYS A 39 8.59 -3.04 -9.41
C LYS A 39 8.55 -2.68 -10.89
N ASP A 40 7.41 -2.20 -11.39
CA ASP A 40 7.27 -1.76 -12.78
C ASP A 40 8.16 -0.54 -13.08
N ILE A 41 8.26 0.38 -12.12
CA ILE A 41 9.15 1.54 -12.21
C ILE A 41 10.62 1.11 -12.22
N ALA A 42 11.01 0.17 -11.36
CA ALA A 42 12.36 -0.37 -11.33
C ALA A 42 12.72 -1.05 -12.66
N ASN A 43 11.80 -1.85 -13.20
CA ASN A 43 11.93 -2.49 -14.51
C ASN A 43 12.06 -1.45 -15.64
N PHE A 44 11.24 -0.39 -15.62
CA PHE A 44 11.26 0.67 -16.62
C PHE A 44 12.63 1.38 -16.72
N PHE A 45 13.30 1.60 -15.58
CA PHE A 45 14.64 2.20 -15.55
C PHE A 45 15.78 1.19 -15.62
N GLU A 46 15.48 -0.10 -15.78
CA GLU A 46 16.47 -1.19 -15.77
C GLU A 46 17.38 -1.15 -14.53
N VAL A 47 16.76 -0.92 -13.37
CA VAL A 47 17.42 -0.91 -12.06
C VAL A 47 16.77 -1.92 -11.12
N SER A 48 17.50 -2.33 -10.09
CA SER A 48 16.92 -3.16 -9.03
C SER A 48 15.98 -2.35 -8.16
N GLU A 49 14.99 -3.00 -7.54
CA GLU A 49 14.10 -2.37 -6.56
C GLU A 49 14.88 -1.72 -5.39
N SER A 50 16.01 -2.33 -5.00
CA SER A 50 16.93 -1.76 -4.02
C SER A 50 17.52 -0.41 -4.47
N THR A 51 17.91 -0.31 -5.74
CA THR A 51 18.42 0.96 -6.32
C THR A 51 17.32 2.02 -6.34
N LEU A 52 16.09 1.65 -6.71
CA LEU A 52 14.95 2.56 -6.68
C LEU A 52 14.65 3.05 -5.25
N ASN A 53 14.73 2.16 -4.26
CA ASN A 53 14.54 2.53 -2.85
C ASN A 53 15.67 3.44 -2.35
N ASN A 54 16.90 3.25 -2.80
CA ASN A 54 17.98 4.20 -2.51
C ASN A 54 17.69 5.57 -3.12
N TRP A 55 17.18 5.64 -4.37
CA TRP A 55 16.80 6.92 -4.98
C TRP A 55 15.70 7.64 -4.20
N LYS A 56 14.72 6.92 -3.68
CA LYS A 56 13.67 7.51 -2.81
C LYS A 56 14.23 8.13 -1.54
N ASN A 57 15.29 7.54 -0.97
CA ASN A 57 15.93 8.04 0.25
C ASN A 57 16.88 9.21 -0.05
N GLU A 58 17.62 9.13 -1.15
CA GLU A 58 18.63 10.12 -1.55
C GLU A 58 18.00 11.38 -2.18
N TYR A 59 16.87 11.24 -2.88
CA TYR A 59 16.23 12.32 -3.64
C TYR A 59 14.77 12.52 -3.18
N PRO A 60 14.51 13.47 -2.25
CA PRO A 60 13.16 13.74 -1.77
C PRO A 60 12.15 14.12 -2.86
N GLU A 61 12.58 14.87 -3.88
CA GLU A 61 11.72 15.26 -5.02
C GLU A 61 11.25 14.04 -5.83
N PHE A 62 12.08 13.01 -5.95
CA PHE A 62 11.73 11.76 -6.61
C PHE A 62 10.66 10.99 -5.82
N LEU A 63 10.82 10.92 -4.50
CA LEU A 63 9.82 10.33 -3.61
C LEU A 63 8.50 11.11 -3.66
N GLU A 64 8.56 12.44 -3.66
CA GLU A 64 7.39 13.31 -3.73
C GLU A 64 6.60 13.10 -5.03
N SER A 65 7.30 13.01 -6.16
CA SER A 65 6.70 12.68 -7.45
C SER A 65 5.94 11.33 -7.43
N ILE A 66 6.53 10.28 -6.85
CA ILE A 66 5.86 8.98 -6.68
C ILE A 66 4.56 9.14 -5.89
N LYS A 67 4.62 9.84 -4.76
CA LYS A 67 3.45 10.05 -3.88
C LYS A 67 2.36 10.82 -4.61
N LYS A 68 2.74 11.88 -5.33
CA LYS A 68 1.82 12.72 -6.09
C LYS A 68 1.14 11.93 -7.21
N GLY A 69 1.90 11.17 -7.99
CA GLY A 69 1.36 10.33 -9.06
C GLY A 69 0.37 9.28 -8.54
N LYS A 70 0.73 8.58 -7.45
CA LYS A 70 -0.16 7.59 -6.81
C LYS A 70 -1.44 8.23 -6.27
N LEU A 71 -1.32 9.37 -5.57
CA LEU A 71 -2.47 10.10 -5.04
C LEU A 71 -3.43 10.54 -6.16
N LEU A 72 -2.91 11.00 -7.29
CA LEU A 72 -3.74 11.42 -8.42
C LEU A 72 -4.41 10.22 -9.10
N ALA A 73 -3.71 9.09 -9.24
CA ALA A 73 -4.30 7.86 -9.74
C ALA A 73 -5.46 7.39 -8.84
N ASP A 74 -5.25 7.35 -7.53
CA ASP A 74 -6.27 7.00 -6.54
C ASP A 74 -7.46 7.97 -6.60
N ALA A 75 -7.21 9.27 -6.75
CA ALA A 75 -8.24 10.29 -6.89
C ALA A 75 -9.11 10.09 -8.15
N ASN A 76 -8.50 9.73 -9.28
CA ASN A 76 -9.23 9.47 -10.53
C ASN A 76 -10.14 8.23 -10.41
N VAL A 77 -9.67 7.19 -9.72
CA VAL A 77 -10.48 6.01 -9.41
C VAL A 77 -11.63 6.39 -8.49
N ALA A 78 -11.37 7.18 -7.44
CA ALA A 78 -12.40 7.64 -6.53
C ALA A 78 -13.48 8.49 -7.22
N ASP A 79 -13.10 9.39 -8.12
CA ASP A 79 -14.03 10.21 -8.92
C ASP A 79 -14.89 9.33 -9.86
N SER A 80 -14.26 8.37 -10.54
CA SER A 80 -14.96 7.43 -11.41
C SER A 80 -15.95 6.55 -10.63
N LEU A 81 -15.55 6.08 -9.46
CA LEU A 81 -16.41 5.28 -8.57
C LEU A 81 -17.56 6.13 -8.02
N TYR A 82 -17.32 7.39 -7.68
CA TYR A 82 -18.36 8.32 -7.25
C TYR A 82 -19.40 8.57 -8.35
N LYS A 83 -18.96 8.84 -9.59
CA LYS A 83 -19.86 8.94 -10.76
C LYS A 83 -20.68 7.68 -10.95
N ARG A 84 -20.07 6.50 -10.81
CA ARG A 84 -20.79 5.22 -10.90
C ARG A 84 -21.77 5.00 -9.74
N ALA A 85 -21.43 5.44 -8.54
CA ALA A 85 -22.32 5.38 -7.37
C ALA A 85 -23.55 6.29 -7.51
N LEU A 86 -23.42 7.44 -8.20
CA LEU A 86 -24.53 8.35 -8.50
C LEU A 86 -25.31 7.99 -9.76
N GLY A 87 -24.69 7.25 -10.67
CA GLY A 87 -25.13 7.16 -12.06
C GLY A 87 -24.60 8.34 -12.87
N TYR A 88 -24.38 8.11 -14.17
CA TYR A 88 -23.88 9.13 -15.08
C TYR A 88 -24.32 8.86 -16.51
N GLU A 89 -24.23 9.87 -17.36
CA GLU A 89 -24.47 9.75 -18.79
C GLU A 89 -23.14 9.88 -19.54
N ALA A 90 -22.96 9.07 -20.58
CA ALA A 90 -21.80 9.17 -21.46
C ALA A 90 -22.22 9.08 -22.94
N PRO A 91 -21.52 9.79 -23.83
CA PRO A 91 -21.72 9.64 -25.25
C PRO A 91 -21.36 8.20 -25.67
N ASP A 92 -22.22 7.59 -26.48
CA ASP A 92 -22.05 6.29 -27.09
C ASP A 92 -22.42 6.39 -28.58
N VAL A 93 -21.98 5.43 -29.39
CA VAL A 93 -22.29 5.40 -30.83
C VAL A 93 -23.01 4.11 -31.15
N ASP A 94 -24.21 4.23 -31.67
CA ASP A 94 -24.94 3.07 -32.20
C ASP A 94 -24.53 2.84 -33.65
N ILE A 95 -23.85 1.72 -33.89
CA ILE A 95 -23.30 1.33 -35.20
C ILE A 95 -24.29 0.38 -35.87
N ARG A 96 -24.86 0.80 -37.01
CA ARG A 96 -25.79 -0.01 -37.80
C ARG A 96 -25.29 -0.13 -39.25
N VAL A 97 -25.59 -1.26 -39.88
CA VAL A 97 -25.35 -1.44 -41.33
C VAL A 97 -26.67 -1.26 -42.06
N ILE A 98 -26.77 -0.22 -42.89
CA ILE A 98 -27.94 0.08 -43.73
C ILE A 98 -27.45 0.15 -45.16
N GLU A 99 -28.05 -0.64 -46.07
CA GLU A 99 -27.69 -0.65 -47.49
C GLU A 99 -26.19 -0.84 -47.75
N ASN A 100 -25.56 -1.76 -47.01
CA ASN A 100 -24.12 -2.06 -47.10
C ASN A 100 -23.19 -0.87 -46.72
N LYS A 101 -23.72 0.15 -46.01
CA LYS A 101 -22.97 1.28 -45.45
C LYS A 101 -23.03 1.23 -43.92
N ILE A 102 -21.91 1.56 -43.29
CA ILE A 102 -21.82 1.74 -41.84
C ILE A 102 -22.40 3.12 -41.50
N VAL A 103 -23.44 3.16 -40.68
CA VAL A 103 -24.06 4.37 -40.17
C VAL A 103 -23.82 4.44 -38.67
N GLU A 104 -23.18 5.51 -38.23
CA GLU A 104 -22.91 5.81 -36.83
C GLU A 104 -23.93 6.86 -36.35
N THR A 105 -24.73 6.51 -35.33
CA THR A 105 -25.69 7.44 -34.72
C THR A 105 -25.23 7.81 -33.31
N PRO A 106 -24.88 9.08 -33.05
CA PRO A 106 -24.54 9.54 -31.71
C PRO A 106 -25.72 9.39 -30.74
N LEU A 107 -25.47 8.83 -29.57
CA LEU A 107 -26.45 8.55 -28.53
C LEU A 107 -25.87 8.96 -27.17
N ILE A 108 -26.73 9.34 -26.24
CA ILE A 108 -26.35 9.53 -24.83
C ILE A 108 -26.83 8.30 -24.05
N LYS A 109 -25.88 7.51 -23.54
CA LYS A 109 -26.17 6.32 -22.76
C LYS A 109 -26.20 6.65 -21.27
N HIS A 110 -27.33 6.36 -20.65
CA HIS A 110 -27.51 6.50 -19.22
C HIS A 110 -27.04 5.24 -18.48
N TYR A 111 -26.06 5.41 -17.59
CA TYR A 111 -25.57 4.39 -16.68
C TYR A 111 -26.21 4.62 -15.31
N PRO A 112 -27.12 3.75 -14.85
CA PRO A 112 -27.79 3.93 -13.57
C PRO A 112 -26.78 3.84 -12.40
N PRO A 113 -27.15 4.40 -11.23
CA PRO A 113 -26.40 4.23 -10.00
C PRO A 113 -26.07 2.76 -9.72
N ASP A 114 -24.82 2.48 -9.36
CA ASP A 114 -24.35 1.15 -8.96
C ASP A 114 -24.39 1.00 -7.42
N PRO A 115 -25.28 0.15 -6.87
CA PRO A 115 -25.45 0.03 -5.42
C PRO A 115 -24.18 -0.41 -4.70
N THR A 116 -23.36 -1.27 -5.31
CA THR A 116 -22.10 -1.74 -4.73
C THR A 116 -21.11 -0.60 -4.57
N SER A 117 -20.94 0.23 -5.59
CA SER A 117 -20.10 1.44 -5.55
C SER A 117 -20.57 2.41 -4.46
N ALA A 118 -21.89 2.60 -4.32
CA ALA A 118 -22.47 3.42 -3.25
C ALA A 118 -22.22 2.84 -1.85
N ILE A 119 -22.36 1.53 -1.66
CA ILE A 119 -22.08 0.85 -0.39
C ILE A 119 -20.61 1.03 0.00
N PHE A 120 -19.67 0.78 -0.90
CA PHE A 120 -18.24 0.96 -0.61
C PHE A 120 -17.91 2.42 -0.28
N TRP A 121 -18.47 3.38 -1.01
CA TRP A 121 -18.30 4.80 -0.72
C TRP A 121 -18.80 5.16 0.68
N LEU A 122 -19.98 4.70 1.06
CA LEU A 122 -20.60 5.00 2.35
C LEU A 122 -19.88 4.30 3.51
N LYS A 123 -19.39 3.07 3.32
CA LYS A 123 -18.52 2.38 4.29
C LYS A 123 -17.25 3.16 4.60
N ASN A 124 -16.67 3.81 3.59
CA ASN A 124 -15.44 4.59 3.74
C ASN A 124 -15.69 5.99 4.33
N ARG A 125 -16.76 6.68 3.90
CA ARG A 125 -17.07 8.07 4.33
C ARG A 125 -17.89 8.16 5.61
N GLN A 126 -18.73 7.18 5.90
CA GLN A 126 -19.62 7.13 7.06
C GLN A 126 -19.52 5.76 7.77
N PRO A 127 -18.31 5.38 8.24
CA PRO A 127 -18.09 4.05 8.82
C PRO A 127 -18.99 3.77 10.02
N ASP A 128 -19.30 4.77 10.86
CA ASP A 128 -20.15 4.58 12.03
C ASP A 128 -21.57 4.08 11.69
N LYS A 129 -22.06 4.43 10.49
CA LYS A 129 -23.40 4.07 10.01
C LYS A 129 -23.41 2.87 9.08
N TRP A 130 -22.35 2.69 8.29
CA TRP A 130 -22.35 1.75 7.16
C TRP A 130 -21.32 0.62 7.27
N ARG A 131 -20.34 0.71 8.17
CA ARG A 131 -19.36 -0.36 8.38
C ARG A 131 -20.07 -1.60 8.90
N ASP A 132 -19.69 -2.75 8.37
CA ASP A 132 -20.23 -4.03 8.84
C ASP A 132 -19.82 -4.23 10.30
N LYS A 133 -20.80 -4.52 11.16
CA LYS A 133 -20.56 -4.86 12.56
C LYS A 133 -20.41 -6.37 12.65
N GLN A 134 -19.19 -6.85 12.89
CA GLN A 134 -18.97 -8.23 13.31
C GLN A 134 -19.00 -8.28 14.83
N ILE A 135 -20.06 -8.89 15.39
CA ILE A 135 -20.10 -9.26 16.81
C ILE A 135 -19.64 -10.70 16.86
N GLN A 136 -18.40 -10.92 17.32
CA GLN A 136 -17.87 -12.25 17.57
C GLN A 136 -17.94 -12.51 19.07
N GLU A 137 -18.81 -13.45 19.46
CA GLU A 137 -18.74 -14.06 20.78
C GLU A 137 -17.63 -15.11 20.75
N ILE A 138 -16.55 -14.87 21.49
CA ILE A 138 -15.42 -15.79 21.58
C ILE A 138 -15.62 -16.64 22.83
N SER A 139 -15.98 -17.90 22.63
CA SER A 139 -16.17 -18.88 23.70
C SER A 139 -15.20 -20.05 23.51
N GLY A 140 -14.80 -20.68 24.62
CA GLY A 140 -14.06 -21.93 24.63
C GLY A 140 -14.93 -23.14 24.25
N ALA A 141 -14.34 -24.33 24.29
CA ALA A 141 -15.04 -25.57 23.97
C ALA A 141 -16.37 -25.69 24.75
N ASP A 142 -17.44 -26.01 24.03
CA ASP A 142 -18.81 -26.16 24.55
C ASP A 142 -19.37 -24.90 25.25
N GLY A 143 -18.91 -23.70 24.87
CA GLY A 143 -19.37 -22.43 25.47
C GLY A 143 -18.70 -22.08 26.80
N ASN A 144 -17.68 -22.83 27.21
CA ASN A 144 -16.95 -22.59 28.45
C ASN A 144 -15.89 -21.48 28.29
N ALA A 145 -15.23 -21.12 29.38
CA ALA A 145 -14.12 -20.17 29.35
C ALA A 145 -13.00 -20.63 28.40
N ILE A 146 -12.38 -19.69 27.70
CA ILE A 146 -11.22 -19.96 26.84
C ILE A 146 -10.08 -20.44 27.73
N GLN A 147 -9.60 -21.66 27.48
CA GLN A 147 -8.43 -22.18 28.17
C GLN A 147 -7.17 -21.71 27.46
N VAL A 148 -6.37 -20.89 28.14
CA VAL A 148 -5.07 -20.44 27.64
C VAL A 148 -3.99 -21.20 28.40
N GLU A 149 -3.43 -22.25 27.78
CA GLU A 149 -2.24 -22.91 28.30
C GLU A 149 -1.01 -22.04 28.00
N MET A 150 -0.59 -21.25 28.99
CA MET A 150 0.68 -20.53 28.96
C MET A 150 1.83 -21.53 29.10
N LYS A 151 2.30 -22.11 27.99
CA LYS A 151 3.56 -22.86 27.98
C LYS A 151 4.72 -21.86 28.13
N LYS A 152 5.12 -21.60 29.37
CA LYS A 152 6.44 -20.99 29.64
C LYS A 152 7.49 -22.07 29.41
N GLU A 153 8.05 -22.12 28.21
CA GLU A 153 9.36 -22.71 28.04
C GLU A 153 10.34 -21.82 28.79
N ILE A 154 10.79 -22.29 29.95
CA ILE A 154 11.83 -21.63 30.73
C ILE A 154 13.14 -21.99 30.03
N ASP A 155 13.82 -20.99 29.48
CA ASP A 155 15.16 -21.17 28.93
C ASP A 155 16.14 -21.44 30.08
N LEU A 156 16.44 -22.72 30.26
CA LEU A 156 17.34 -23.22 31.30
C LEU A 156 18.81 -22.84 31.05
N SER A 157 19.16 -22.42 29.83
CA SER A 157 20.54 -22.05 29.48
C SER A 157 21.01 -20.72 30.09
N VAL A 158 20.05 -19.92 30.58
CA VAL A 158 20.31 -18.61 31.20
C VAL A 158 20.69 -18.74 32.68
N TYR A 159 20.48 -19.89 33.29
CA TYR A 159 20.76 -20.13 34.71
C TYR A 159 22.15 -20.74 34.93
N SER A 160 22.81 -20.32 36.00
CA SER A 160 24.07 -20.90 36.44
C SER A 160 23.91 -22.33 36.98
N ASP A 161 25.00 -23.10 36.99
CA ASP A 161 24.99 -24.49 37.48
C ASP A 161 24.50 -24.60 38.94
N ASP A 162 24.79 -23.60 39.77
CA ASP A 162 24.35 -23.55 41.16
C ASP A 162 22.83 -23.30 41.27
N GLU A 163 22.29 -22.41 40.44
CA GLU A 163 20.84 -22.14 40.35
C GLU A 163 20.09 -23.38 39.82
N LEU A 164 20.66 -24.09 38.84
CA LEU A 164 20.09 -25.33 38.31
C LEU A 164 20.08 -26.47 39.34
N ARG A 165 21.10 -26.54 40.22
CA ARG A 165 21.11 -27.49 41.35
C ARG A 165 20.04 -27.17 42.38
N LEU A 166 19.90 -25.90 42.75
CA LEU A 166 18.86 -25.44 43.68
C LEU A 166 17.45 -25.73 43.15
N LEU A 167 17.23 -25.52 41.84
CA LEU A 167 15.97 -25.86 41.17
C LEU A 167 15.66 -27.37 41.24
N ARG A 168 16.67 -28.24 41.10
CA ARG A 168 16.50 -29.69 41.23
C ARG A 168 16.15 -30.10 42.66
N GLU A 169 16.83 -29.55 43.66
CA GLU A 169 16.54 -29.82 45.07
C GLU A 169 15.12 -29.37 45.47
N LEU A 170 14.71 -28.18 45.02
CA LEU A 170 13.36 -27.66 45.25
C LEU A 170 12.29 -28.54 44.59
N LYS A 171 12.55 -29.04 43.37
CA LYS A 171 11.62 -29.93 42.67
C LYS A 171 11.46 -31.28 43.39
N LEU A 172 12.54 -31.84 43.95
CA LEU A 172 12.50 -33.09 44.72
C LEU A 172 11.68 -32.94 46.01
N LYS A 173 11.81 -31.81 46.73
CA LYS A 173 11.02 -31.53 47.94
C LYS A 173 9.52 -31.32 47.70
N GLN A 174 9.11 -30.94 46.50
CA GLN A 174 7.69 -30.80 46.14
C GLN A 174 7.04 -32.13 45.71
N LEU A 175 7.83 -33.19 45.56
CA LEU A 175 7.37 -34.53 45.17
C LEU A 175 7.23 -35.49 46.37
N GLU A 176 7.71 -35.08 47.56
CA GLU A 176 7.48 -35.74 48.85
C GLU A 176 6.22 -35.19 49.54
#